data_AF-A0A1V4A2N3-F1
#
_entry.id   AF-A0A1V4A2N3-F1
#
_cell.length_a   1.000
_cell.length_b   1.000
_cell.length_c   1.000
_cell.angle_alpha   90.00
_cell.angle_beta   90.00
_cell.angle_gamma   90.00
#
_symmetry.space_group_name_H-M   'P 1'
#
loop_
_entity.id
_entity.type
_entity.pdbx_description
1 polymer ?
#
loop_
_entity_poly.entity_id
_entity_poly.type
_entity_poly.pdbx_seq_one_letter_code
_entity_poly.pdbx_strand_id
1 'polypeptide(L)'
;MRSWRTRIALAVAAGAAAVAVPLTATTASAATPPPGDGWQEVGGESYNSWQACYDQMQSDLPLNPQYHEATCTSNPQPGLPNFYSEWMR
;
A
#
# COMPACT_ATOMS: atom_id res chain seq x y z
N MET A 1 12.47 -20.19 -36.92
CA MET A 1 11.07 -20.25 -36.43
C MET A 1 10.84 -19.06 -35.53
N ARG A 2 9.84 -18.23 -35.87
CA ARG A 2 9.60 -16.89 -35.30
C ARG A 2 8.81 -17.02 -34.00
N SER A 3 9.42 -16.66 -32.87
CA SER A 3 8.74 -16.66 -31.58
C SER A 3 7.67 -15.56 -31.53
N TRP A 4 6.43 -16.03 -31.61
CA TRP A 4 5.16 -15.38 -31.29
C TRP A 4 5.04 -15.02 -29.79
N ARG A 5 4.42 -13.87 -29.48
CA ARG A 5 3.88 -13.49 -28.15
C ARG A 5 4.98 -13.26 -27.09
N THR A 6 5.26 -12.02 -26.70
CA THR A 6 4.30 -11.18 -25.97
C THR A 6 4.62 -9.70 -26.18
N ARG A 7 3.67 -8.99 -26.81
CA ARG A 7 3.56 -7.54 -26.75
C ARG A 7 2.62 -7.19 -25.60
N ILE A 8 3.13 -6.58 -24.54
CA ILE A 8 2.39 -5.64 -23.67
C ILE A 8 3.47 -4.65 -23.22
N ALA A 9 3.73 -3.56 -23.95
CA ALA A 9 2.94 -2.34 -24.11
C ALA A 9 2.80 -1.54 -22.81
N LEU A 10 3.49 -0.38 -22.79
CA LEU A 10 3.07 0.90 -22.20
C LEU A 10 2.99 0.96 -20.65
N ALA A 11 3.95 1.59 -19.97
CA ALA A 11 4.04 3.03 -19.74
C ALA A 11 2.94 3.58 -18.81
N VAL A 12 3.31 3.90 -17.56
CA VAL A 12 2.84 5.12 -16.88
C VAL A 12 4.04 5.69 -16.12
N ALA A 13 4.55 6.79 -16.63
CA ALA A 13 5.45 7.69 -15.92
C ALA A 13 4.60 8.67 -15.11
N ALA A 14 4.96 8.93 -13.86
CA ALA A 14 4.51 10.11 -13.13
C ALA A 14 5.51 10.48 -12.04
N GLY A 15 6.08 11.69 -12.17
CA GLY A 15 6.44 12.56 -11.04
C GLY A 15 7.78 12.30 -10.34
N ALA A 16 8.67 13.29 -10.42
CA ALA A 16 10.05 13.24 -9.95
C ALA A 16 10.24 13.63 -8.47
N ALA A 17 11.18 12.97 -7.80
CA ALA A 17 12.21 13.63 -6.99
C ALA A 17 13.39 12.65 -6.84
N ALA A 18 14.51 12.99 -7.49
CA ALA A 18 15.75 12.24 -7.42
C ALA A 18 16.42 12.45 -6.06
N VAL A 19 16.60 11.38 -5.29
CA VAL A 19 17.70 11.27 -4.32
C VAL A 19 18.49 10.03 -4.72
N ALA A 20 19.64 10.27 -5.35
CA ALA A 20 20.57 9.23 -5.73
C ALA A 20 21.21 8.63 -4.47
N VAL A 21 20.81 7.40 -4.11
CA VAL A 21 21.59 6.52 -3.23
C VAL A 21 21.66 5.15 -3.92
N PRO A 22 22.87 4.57 -4.09
CA PRO A 22 23.06 3.35 -4.85
C PRO A 22 22.67 2.10 -4.03
N LEU A 23 22.06 1.14 -4.73
CA LEU A 23 22.30 -0.30 -4.58
C LEU A 23 22.11 -0.92 -3.19
N THR A 24 20.85 -1.06 -2.79
CA THR A 24 20.37 -2.38 -2.36
C THR A 24 19.12 -2.67 -3.16
N ALA A 25 19.18 -3.72 -3.97
CA ALA A 25 17.99 -4.38 -4.51
C ALA A 25 17.22 -5.02 -3.35
N THR A 26 16.71 -4.20 -2.44
CA THR A 26 15.56 -4.58 -1.64
C THR A 26 14.46 -4.64 -2.66
N THR A 27 13.86 -5.81 -2.83
CA THR A 27 12.53 -5.90 -3.42
C THR A 27 11.67 -4.91 -2.67
N ALA A 28 11.53 -3.69 -3.19
CA ALA A 28 10.58 -2.73 -2.72
C ALA A 28 9.25 -3.37 -3.10
N SER A 29 8.75 -4.21 -2.20
CA SER A 29 7.38 -4.65 -2.20
C SER A 29 6.58 -3.36 -2.39
N ALA A 30 5.96 -3.22 -3.56
CA ALA A 30 5.38 -1.95 -3.95
C ALA A 30 4.31 -1.62 -2.92
N ALA A 31 4.50 -0.53 -2.16
CA ALA A 31 3.46 -0.02 -1.30
C ALA A 31 2.21 0.20 -2.18
N THR A 32 1.08 -0.36 -1.76
CA THR A 32 -0.20 -0.07 -2.37
C THR A 32 -0.44 1.43 -2.21
N PRO A 33 -0.83 2.16 -3.28
CA PRO A 33 -1.11 3.58 -3.17
C PRO A 33 -2.21 3.85 -2.14
N PRO A 34 -2.21 5.05 -1.51
CA PRO A 34 -3.30 5.46 -0.63
C PRO A 34 -4.66 5.32 -1.31
N PRO A 35 -5.75 5.05 -0.55
CA PRO A 35 -7.05 4.70 -1.09
C PRO A 35 -7.83 5.84 -1.81
N GLY A 36 -7.16 6.94 -2.16
CA GLY A 36 -7.70 8.08 -2.90
C GLY A 36 -8.11 9.25 -2.01
N ASP A 37 -8.84 10.22 -2.57
CA ASP A 37 -9.28 11.43 -1.87
C ASP A 37 -10.22 11.12 -0.68
N GLY A 38 -10.06 11.91 0.38
CA GLY A 38 -10.88 11.86 1.60
C GLY A 38 -10.42 10.83 2.64
N TRP A 39 -9.50 9.93 2.30
CA TRP A 39 -8.92 8.98 3.25
C TRP A 39 -7.81 9.63 4.08
N GLN A 40 -7.86 9.38 5.39
CA GLN A 40 -6.87 9.82 6.36
C GLN A 40 -6.14 8.61 6.93
N GLU A 41 -4.81 8.66 6.95
CA GLU A 41 -4.01 7.64 7.61
C GLU A 41 -4.20 7.81 9.13
N VAL A 42 -4.78 6.79 9.77
CA VAL A 42 -5.08 6.80 11.21
C VAL A 42 -4.04 6.01 12.00
N GLY A 43 -3.25 5.18 11.32
CA GLY A 43 -2.28 4.30 11.95
C GLY A 43 -1.57 3.41 10.94
N GLY A 44 -0.81 2.47 11.47
CA GLY A 44 -0.17 1.43 10.67
C GLY A 44 0.66 0.48 11.54
N GLU A 45 0.47 -0.81 11.29
CA GLU A 45 1.15 -1.86 12.04
C GLU A 45 1.42 -3.10 11.18
N SER A 46 2.10 -4.08 11.76
CA SER A 46 2.42 -5.33 11.08
C SER A 46 1.32 -6.37 11.28
N TYR A 47 0.71 -6.80 10.17
CA TYR A 47 -0.35 -7.81 10.19
C TYR A 47 0.07 -9.07 9.45
N ASN A 48 -0.51 -10.21 9.83
CA ASN A 48 -0.27 -11.47 9.12
C ASN A 48 -0.87 -11.48 7.70
N SER A 49 -1.85 -10.62 7.43
CA SER A 49 -2.50 -10.46 6.13
C SER A 49 -3.25 -9.12 6.04
N TRP A 50 -3.58 -8.70 4.82
CA TRP A 50 -4.46 -7.55 4.60
C TRP A 50 -5.82 -7.73 5.28
N GLN A 51 -6.38 -8.95 5.25
CA GLN A 51 -7.67 -9.25 5.89
C GLN A 51 -7.62 -9.04 7.41
N ALA A 52 -6.52 -9.40 8.06
CA ALA A 52 -6.37 -9.17 9.50
C ALA A 52 -6.36 -7.68 9.85
N CYS A 53 -5.68 -6.86 9.04
CA CYS A 53 -5.74 -5.40 9.16
C CYS A 53 -7.17 -4.88 8.96
N TYR A 54 -7.83 -5.34 7.90
CA TYR A 54 -9.18 -4.92 7.58
C TYR A 54 -10.17 -5.27 8.70
N ASP A 55 -10.13 -6.49 9.23
CA ASP A 55 -11.02 -6.93 10.31
C ASP A 55 -10.83 -6.10 11.59
N GLN A 56 -9.58 -5.78 11.95
CA GLN A 56 -9.27 -4.89 13.07
C GLN A 56 -9.83 -3.48 12.82
N MET A 57 -9.60 -2.92 11.63
CA MET A 57 -10.10 -1.62 11.22
C MET A 57 -11.64 -1.54 11.22
N GLN A 58 -12.33 -2.62 10.83
CA GLN A 58 -13.79 -2.70 10.95
C GLN A 58 -14.26 -2.74 12.41
N SER A 59 -13.48 -3.34 13.31
CA SER A 59 -13.75 -3.31 14.75
C SER A 59 -13.54 -1.92 15.36
N ASP A 60 -12.61 -1.13 14.83
CA ASP A 60 -12.26 0.19 15.33
C ASP A 60 -13.12 1.32 14.74
N LEU A 61 -13.70 1.12 13.55
CA LEU A 61 -14.62 2.06 12.91
C LEU A 61 -15.75 2.55 13.83
N PRO A 62 -16.51 1.71 14.57
CA PRO A 62 -17.57 2.19 15.47
C PRO A 62 -17.05 2.98 16.68
N LEU A 63 -15.76 2.87 17.02
CA LEU A 63 -15.11 3.68 18.07
C LEU A 63 -14.73 5.08 17.57
N ASN A 64 -14.78 5.28 16.25
CA ASN A 64 -14.37 6.49 15.55
C ASN A 64 -15.56 7.09 14.77
N PRO A 65 -16.54 7.70 15.46
CA PRO A 65 -17.81 8.10 14.86
C PRO A 65 -17.70 9.20 13.79
N GLN A 66 -16.55 9.88 13.69
CA GLN A 66 -16.27 10.84 12.61
C GLN A 66 -16.02 10.18 11.25
N TYR A 67 -15.80 8.87 11.20
CA TYR A 67 -15.54 8.11 9.98
C TYR A 67 -16.68 7.11 9.71
N HIS A 68 -16.86 6.75 8.45
CA HIS A 68 -17.89 5.86 7.94
C HIS A 68 -17.33 4.68 7.16
N GLU A 69 -16.07 4.76 6.75
CA GLU A 69 -15.36 3.68 6.08
C GLU A 69 -13.96 3.49 6.65
N ALA A 70 -13.50 2.24 6.60
CA ALA A 70 -12.20 1.83 7.11
C ALA A 70 -11.56 0.84 6.11
N THR A 71 -10.27 1.01 5.84
CA THR A 71 -9.52 0.15 4.93
C THR A 71 -8.05 0.09 5.29
N CYS A 72 -7.32 -0.80 4.63
CA CYS A 72 -5.89 -0.96 4.80
C CYS A 72 -5.19 -0.96 3.44
N THR A 73 -3.93 -0.54 3.42
CA THR A 73 -3.05 -0.62 2.25
C THR A 73 -1.74 -1.27 2.63
N SER A 74 -1.23 -2.21 1.83
CA SER A 74 0.10 -2.78 2.06
C SER A 74 1.14 -1.67 1.95
N ASN A 75 1.91 -1.43 3.01
CA ASN A 75 2.95 -0.40 3.04
C ASN A 75 4.25 -0.97 3.67
N PRO A 76 4.85 -1.98 3.04
CA PRO A 76 6.00 -2.69 3.57
C PRO A 76 7.17 -1.74 3.84
N GLN A 77 7.74 -1.83 5.03
CA GLN A 77 8.84 -0.96 5.49
C GLN A 77 10.15 -1.75 5.65
N PRO A 78 11.32 -1.08 5.68
CA PRO A 78 12.59 -1.75 5.95
C PRO A 78 12.55 -2.53 7.27
N GLY A 79 12.65 -3.86 7.19
CA GLY A 79 12.55 -4.77 8.34
C GLY A 79 11.12 -5.19 8.72
N LEU A 80 10.08 -4.63 8.08
CA LEU A 80 8.67 -4.95 8.31
C LEU A 80 7.96 -5.22 6.96
N PRO A 81 8.17 -6.41 6.36
CA PRO A 81 7.61 -6.74 5.05
C PRO A 81 6.09 -6.88 5.03
N ASN A 82 5.46 -7.01 6.19
CA ASN A 82 4.01 -7.16 6.35
C ASN A 82 3.38 -5.95 7.05
N PHE A 83 3.95 -4.77 6.87
CA PHE A 83 3.38 -3.53 7.39
C PHE A 83 2.22 -3.07 6.52
N TYR A 84 1.11 -2.68 7.15
CA TYR A 84 -0.06 -2.12 6.50
C TYR A 84 -0.33 -0.74 7.10
N SER A 85 -0.55 0.25 6.24
CA SER A 85 -1.10 1.54 6.66
C SER A 85 -2.62 1.42 6.77
N GLU A 86 -3.16 2.01 7.83
CA GLU A 86 -4.57 2.01 8.20
C GLU A 86 -5.20 3.33 7.81
N TRP A 87 -6.35 3.27 7.13
CA TRP A 87 -7.01 4.44 6.58
C TRP A 87 -8.48 4.46 6.99
N MET A 88 -8.97 5.64 7.38
CA MET A 88 -10.39 5.89 7.63
C MET A 88 -10.87 7.14 6.89
N ARG A 89 -12.17 7.21 6.60
CA ARG A 89 -12.85 8.41 6.09
C ARG A 89 -14.29 8.46 6.53
#